data_AF-A0A2G6GTX9-F1
#
_entry.id   AF-A0A2G6GTX9-F1
#
_cell.length_a   1.000
_cell.length_b   1.000
_cell.length_c   1.000
_cell.angle_alpha   90.00
_cell.angle_beta   90.00
_cell.angle_gamma   90.00
#
_symmetry.space_group_name_H-M   'P 1'
#
loop_
_entity.id
_entity.type
_entity.pdbx_description
1 polymer ?
#
loop_
_entity_poly.entity_id
_entity_poly.type
_entity_poly.pdbx_seq_one_letter_code
_entity_poly.pdbx_strand_id
1 'polypeptide(L)'
;MKVYLEYGERFWELALEGARHTVRSGRVGSPGETEVRDFPTAKEARRDADAQILRKREAGYLTPGKGDEKSISELAEETLRGTDCDWTVWEGRERCVLRVMVNDSRLMEIFLPHEGYAPYMVEVLPTLERVRGMLEGLGAPIKLGAKKLSFEWGAVVGEEADEQRIQLVAAVREALEGKDYRWALELGGGAEASLYLQFEEKSVLTLPIRYGTEAASREGIARSISLVEKTIEDSTLAFGVQSAWSNDYCGVTWRKG
;
A
#
# COMPACT_ATOMS: atom_id res chain seq x y z
N MET A 1 -4.61 25.49 16.30
CA MET A 1 -4.89 24.55 15.18
C MET A 1 -6.16 25.01 14.49
N LYS A 2 -6.23 25.03 13.16
CA LYS A 2 -7.45 25.39 12.42
C LYS A 2 -7.70 24.38 11.32
N VAL A 3 -8.95 23.91 11.19
CA VAL A 3 -9.38 22.94 10.17
C VAL A 3 -10.65 23.49 9.52
N TYR A 4 -10.72 23.46 8.19
CA TYR A 4 -11.90 23.84 7.42
C TYR A 4 -12.24 22.70 6.48
N LEU A 5 -13.51 22.28 6.46
CA LEU A 5 -14.01 21.18 5.67
C LEU A 5 -15.31 21.58 4.96
N GLU A 6 -15.58 20.99 3.80
CA GLU A 6 -16.79 21.19 3.00
C GLU A 6 -17.47 19.87 2.66
N TYR A 7 -18.79 19.90 2.51
CA TYR A 7 -19.61 18.81 1.99
C TYR A 7 -20.79 19.38 1.20
N GLY A 8 -20.73 19.26 -0.13
CA GLY A 8 -21.67 19.93 -1.02
C GLY A 8 -21.63 21.46 -0.82
N GLU A 9 -22.78 22.08 -0.63
CA GLU A 9 -22.86 23.54 -0.39
C GLU A 9 -22.64 23.94 1.08
N ARG A 10 -22.18 23.04 1.95
CA ARG A 10 -22.00 23.31 3.38
C ARG A 10 -20.54 23.31 3.77
N PHE A 11 -20.18 24.19 4.70
CA PHE A 11 -18.86 24.21 5.32
C PHE A 11 -18.95 23.97 6.83
N TRP A 12 -17.85 23.48 7.38
CA TRP A 12 -17.62 23.33 8.80
C TRP A 12 -16.14 23.63 9.10
N GLU A 13 -15.89 24.50 10.05
CA GLU A 13 -14.58 25.00 10.44
C GLU A 13 -14.42 24.83 11.95
N LEU A 14 -13.24 24.42 12.40
CA LEU A 14 -12.87 24.37 13.80
C LEU A 14 -11.53 25.06 14.02
N ALA A 15 -11.51 26.04 14.92
CA ALA A 15 -10.31 26.67 15.44
C ALA A 15 -10.11 26.24 16.91
N LEU A 16 -8.92 25.78 17.25
CA LEU A 16 -8.52 25.37 18.60
C LEU A 16 -7.39 26.29 19.10
N GLU A 17 -7.65 26.93 20.23
CA GLU A 17 -6.77 27.90 20.90
C GLU A 17 -6.68 27.55 22.39
N GLY A 18 -5.56 26.94 22.80
CA GLY A 18 -5.38 26.49 24.19
C GLY A 18 -6.45 25.49 24.61
N ALA A 19 -7.25 25.85 25.63
CA ALA A 19 -8.34 25.04 26.18
C ALA A 19 -9.72 25.39 25.60
N ARG A 20 -9.79 26.13 24.50
CA ARG A 20 -11.03 26.52 23.82
C ARG A 20 -11.01 26.07 22.38
N HIS A 21 -12.15 25.62 21.88
CA HIS A 21 -12.38 25.61 20.44
C HIS A 21 -13.58 26.44 20.02
N THR A 22 -13.55 26.86 18.77
CA THR A 22 -14.60 27.61 18.09
C THR A 22 -14.93 26.86 16.82
N VAL A 23 -16.20 26.46 16.70
CA VAL A 23 -16.74 25.80 15.53
C VAL A 23 -17.57 26.80 14.74
N ARG A 24 -17.34 26.90 13.44
CA ARG A 24 -18.12 27.73 12.53
C ARG A 24 -18.69 26.86 11.42
N SER A 25 -19.99 26.92 11.17
CA SER A 25 -20.61 26.09 10.12
C SER A 25 -21.75 26.80 9.42
N GLY A 26 -21.97 26.48 8.14
CA GLY A 26 -23.01 27.13 7.37
C GLY A 26 -22.99 26.72 5.91
N ARG A 27 -23.64 27.51 5.07
CA ARG A 27 -23.55 27.38 3.61
C ARG A 27 -22.25 28.01 3.13
N VAL A 28 -21.54 27.38 2.21
CA VAL A 28 -20.32 27.93 1.59
C VAL A 28 -20.64 29.33 1.04
N GLY A 29 -19.77 30.30 1.33
CA GLY A 29 -19.96 31.71 0.97
C GLY A 29 -20.83 32.53 1.93
N SER A 30 -21.40 31.93 2.99
CA SER A 30 -22.08 32.68 4.05
C SER A 30 -21.18 32.85 5.30
N PRO A 31 -21.49 33.80 6.19
CA PRO A 31 -20.77 33.93 7.46
C PRO A 31 -20.84 32.66 8.33
N GLY A 32 -21.94 31.91 8.21
CA GLY A 32 -22.25 30.74 9.03
C GLY A 32 -22.66 31.10 10.47
N GLU A 33 -22.92 30.07 11.25
CA GLU A 33 -23.17 30.11 12.68
C GLU A 33 -21.90 29.71 13.43
N THR A 34 -21.69 30.29 14.61
CA THR A 34 -20.49 30.05 15.42
C THR A 34 -20.88 29.52 16.80
N GLU A 35 -20.29 28.39 17.20
CA GLU A 35 -20.37 27.80 18.53
C GLU A 35 -18.98 27.86 19.19
N VAL A 36 -18.91 28.34 20.42
CA VAL A 36 -17.67 28.37 21.21
C VAL A 36 -17.83 27.43 22.39
N ARG A 37 -16.80 26.63 22.67
CA ARG A 37 -16.77 25.75 23.84
C ARG A 37 -15.41 25.80 24.51
N ASP A 38 -15.46 26.05 25.81
CA ASP A 38 -14.32 26.00 26.72
C ASP A 38 -14.20 24.62 27.38
N PHE A 39 -12.97 24.20 27.64
CA PHE A 39 -12.65 22.95 28.31
C PHE A 39 -11.74 23.21 29.52
N PRO A 40 -11.70 22.28 30.50
CA PRO A 40 -10.81 22.42 31.66
C PRO A 40 -9.32 22.45 31.28
N THR A 41 -8.94 21.75 30.21
CA THR A 41 -7.54 21.66 29.77
C THR A 41 -7.38 21.69 28.25
N ALA A 42 -6.22 22.13 27.77
CA ALA A 42 -5.86 22.10 26.35
C ALA A 42 -5.86 20.67 25.76
N LYS A 43 -5.50 19.67 26.57
CA LYS A 43 -5.49 18.26 26.17
C LYS A 43 -6.91 17.74 25.90
N GLU A 44 -7.88 18.11 26.74
CA GLU A 44 -9.29 17.74 26.53
C GLU A 44 -9.91 18.45 25.33
N ALA A 45 -9.62 19.75 25.17
CA ALA A 45 -10.04 20.52 24.00
C ALA A 45 -9.51 19.91 22.69
N ARG A 46 -8.24 19.46 22.70
CA ARG A 46 -7.64 18.77 21.55
C ARG A 46 -8.33 17.44 21.26
N ARG A 47 -8.55 16.61 22.28
CA ARG A 47 -9.22 15.31 22.13
C ARG A 47 -10.63 15.46 21.56
N ASP A 48 -11.39 16.46 22.03
CA ASP A 48 -12.74 16.72 21.51
C ASP A 48 -12.69 17.25 20.07
N ALA A 49 -11.77 18.18 19.76
CA ALA A 49 -11.57 18.67 18.40
C ALA A 49 -11.24 17.55 17.41
N ASP A 50 -10.30 16.67 17.76
CA ASP A 50 -9.91 15.52 16.93
C ASP A 50 -11.12 14.58 16.69
N ALA A 51 -11.94 14.33 17.72
CA ALA A 51 -13.16 13.52 17.59
C ALA A 51 -14.22 14.17 16.69
N GLN A 52 -14.40 15.49 16.74
CA GLN A 52 -15.33 16.20 15.87
C GLN A 52 -14.87 16.19 14.40
N ILE A 53 -13.57 16.43 14.16
CA ILE A 53 -12.98 16.36 12.82
C ILE A 53 -13.20 14.96 12.24
N LEU A 54 -12.99 13.91 13.04
CA LEU A 54 -13.19 12.53 12.62
C LEU A 54 -14.64 12.26 12.19
N ARG A 55 -15.61 12.63 13.03
CA ARG A 55 -17.05 12.46 12.72
C ARG A 55 -17.46 13.22 11.47
N LYS A 56 -16.89 14.40 11.23
CA LYS A 56 -17.16 15.19 10.01
C LYS A 56 -16.59 14.53 8.77
N ARG A 57 -15.35 14.03 8.83
CA ARG A 57 -14.73 13.25 7.74
C ARG A 57 -15.49 11.97 7.44
N GLU A 58 -15.93 11.24 8.47
CA GLU A 58 -16.81 10.07 8.33
C GLU A 58 -18.14 10.41 7.66
N ALA A 59 -18.66 11.61 7.90
CA ALA A 59 -19.87 12.12 7.25
C ALA A 59 -19.63 12.68 5.83
N GLY A 60 -18.41 12.54 5.30
CA GLY A 60 -18.05 12.97 3.94
C GLY A 60 -17.54 14.40 3.81
N TYR A 61 -17.32 15.13 4.91
CA TYR A 61 -16.70 16.46 4.85
C TYR A 61 -15.20 16.34 4.57
N LEU A 62 -14.74 17.02 3.52
CA LEU A 62 -13.36 16.99 3.06
C LEU A 62 -12.74 18.38 3.19
N THR A 63 -11.42 18.46 3.37
CA THR A 63 -10.73 19.76 3.25
C THR A 63 -10.94 20.24 1.82
N PRO A 64 -11.48 21.45 1.57
CA PRO A 64 -11.52 21.97 0.22
C PRO A 64 -10.09 22.10 -0.28
N GLY A 65 -9.78 21.40 -1.37
CA GLY A 65 -8.59 21.69 -2.14
C GLY A 65 -8.67 23.14 -2.62
N LYS A 66 -7.51 23.81 -2.73
CA LYS A 66 -7.38 24.93 -3.67
C LYS A 66 -8.07 24.50 -4.97
N GLY A 67 -9.09 25.22 -5.41
CA GLY A 67 -10.12 24.78 -6.36
C GLY A 67 -9.69 24.45 -7.80
N ASP A 68 -8.44 24.04 -8.04
CA ASP A 68 -7.91 23.68 -9.35
C ASP A 68 -7.17 22.33 -9.37
N GLU A 69 -7.04 21.60 -8.25
CA GLU A 69 -6.34 20.32 -8.21
C GLU A 69 -7.30 19.14 -8.40
N LYS A 70 -7.14 18.42 -9.51
CA LYS A 70 -7.89 17.21 -9.85
C LYS A 70 -7.77 16.18 -8.72
N SER A 71 -8.87 15.50 -8.40
CA SER A 71 -8.88 14.38 -7.44
C SER A 71 -7.93 13.25 -7.87
N ILE A 72 -7.51 12.40 -6.92
CA ILE A 72 -6.70 11.21 -7.23
C ILE A 72 -7.40 10.32 -8.26
N SER A 73 -8.72 10.17 -8.16
CA SER A 73 -9.49 9.38 -9.11
C SER A 73 -9.45 9.98 -10.53
N GLU A 74 -9.56 11.31 -10.66
CA GLU A 74 -9.47 11.99 -11.97
C GLU A 74 -8.05 11.94 -12.55
N LEU A 75 -7.02 12.12 -11.73
CA LEU A 75 -5.63 11.98 -12.16
C LEU A 75 -5.31 10.53 -12.55
N ALA A 76 -5.80 9.55 -11.80
CA ALA A 76 -5.63 8.14 -12.14
C ALA A 76 -6.31 7.81 -13.47
N GLU A 77 -7.51 8.34 -13.70
CA GLU A 77 -8.19 8.19 -14.99
C GLU A 77 -7.42 8.82 -16.14
N GLU A 78 -6.87 10.03 -15.96
CA GLU A 78 -6.03 10.68 -16.97
C GLU A 78 -4.73 9.91 -17.23
N THR A 79 -4.08 9.44 -16.15
CA THR A 79 -2.78 8.75 -16.22
C THR A 79 -2.90 7.37 -16.86
N LEU A 80 -3.96 6.63 -16.52
CA LEU A 80 -4.18 5.27 -17.03
C LEU A 80 -5.00 5.25 -18.32
N ARG A 81 -5.38 6.42 -18.84
CA ARG A 81 -6.19 6.55 -20.06
C ARG A 81 -5.50 5.88 -21.24
N GLY A 82 -6.19 4.96 -21.91
CA GLY A 82 -5.70 4.24 -23.08
C GLY A 82 -4.70 3.13 -22.77
N THR A 83 -4.47 2.81 -21.49
CA THR A 83 -3.71 1.62 -21.09
C THR A 83 -4.60 0.38 -21.17
N ASP A 84 -3.98 -0.79 -21.16
CA ASP A 84 -4.67 -2.08 -21.09
C ASP A 84 -5.03 -2.50 -19.65
N CYS A 85 -4.85 -1.59 -18.69
CA CYS A 85 -4.97 -1.88 -17.27
C CYS A 85 -6.37 -1.60 -16.74
N ASP A 86 -6.88 -2.53 -15.93
CA ASP A 86 -8.02 -2.24 -15.07
C ASP A 86 -7.56 -1.62 -13.77
N TRP A 87 -8.27 -0.62 -13.27
CA TRP A 87 -7.85 0.09 -12.07
C TRP A 87 -9.01 0.49 -11.16
N THR A 88 -8.68 0.75 -9.90
CA THR A 88 -9.61 1.33 -8.94
C THR A 88 -8.83 2.14 -7.92
N VAL A 89 -9.48 3.09 -7.25
CA VAL A 89 -8.87 3.86 -6.16
C VAL A 89 -9.64 3.57 -4.88
N TRP A 90 -8.90 3.28 -3.82
CA TRP A 90 -9.42 3.23 -2.47
C TRP A 90 -8.88 4.40 -1.67
N GLU A 91 -9.78 5.26 -1.20
CA GLU A 91 -9.43 6.43 -0.39
C GLU A 91 -9.73 6.14 1.09
N GLY A 92 -8.68 5.85 1.86
CA GLY A 92 -8.75 5.66 3.31
C GLY A 92 -8.65 6.99 4.07
N ARG A 93 -8.61 6.96 5.41
CA ARG A 93 -8.43 8.20 6.23
C ARG A 93 -7.02 8.77 6.19
N GLU A 94 -6.02 7.92 5.97
CA GLU A 94 -4.60 8.26 6.12
C GLU A 94 -3.78 7.94 4.87
N ARG A 95 -4.32 7.14 3.94
CA ARG A 95 -3.66 6.77 2.70
C ARG A 95 -4.66 6.57 1.57
N CYS A 96 -4.22 6.86 0.36
CA CYS A 96 -4.91 6.48 -0.86
C CYS A 96 -4.15 5.31 -1.49
N VAL A 97 -4.89 4.33 -2.00
CA VAL A 97 -4.32 3.16 -2.67
C VAL A 97 -4.87 3.12 -4.07
N LEU A 98 -4.02 3.42 -5.05
CA LEU A 98 -4.32 3.17 -6.45
C LEU A 98 -4.02 1.70 -6.73
N ARG A 99 -5.03 0.97 -7.16
CA ARG A 99 -4.96 -0.44 -7.47
C ARG A 99 -5.00 -0.61 -8.98
N VAL A 100 -4.02 -1.30 -9.53
CA VAL A 100 -3.89 -1.53 -10.97
C VAL A 100 -3.72 -3.02 -11.24
N MET A 101 -4.59 -3.59 -12.07
CA MET A 101 -4.46 -4.94 -12.59
C MET A 101 -3.29 -4.97 -13.57
N VAL A 102 -2.23 -5.66 -13.17
CA VAL A 102 -1.01 -5.78 -13.96
C VAL A 102 -1.16 -6.87 -15.02
N ASN A 103 -1.87 -7.94 -14.66
CA ASN A 103 -2.32 -9.03 -15.53
C ASN A 103 -3.55 -9.72 -14.89
N ASP A 104 -4.10 -10.74 -15.55
CA ASP A 104 -5.31 -11.48 -15.12
C ASP A 104 -5.24 -12.06 -13.71
N SER A 105 -4.05 -12.18 -13.12
CA SER A 105 -3.84 -12.82 -11.82
C SER A 105 -3.16 -11.93 -10.78
N ARG A 106 -2.71 -10.73 -11.17
CA ARG A 106 -1.89 -9.86 -10.31
C ARG A 106 -2.42 -8.44 -10.29
N LEU A 107 -2.47 -7.92 -9.08
CA LEU A 107 -2.77 -6.55 -8.75
C LEU A 107 -1.51 -5.89 -8.19
N MET A 108 -1.24 -4.66 -8.60
CA MET A 108 -0.30 -3.76 -7.96
C MET A 108 -1.06 -2.73 -7.12
N GLU A 109 -0.66 -2.56 -5.87
CA GLU A 109 -1.17 -1.54 -4.97
C GLU A 109 -0.13 -0.43 -4.85
N ILE A 110 -0.42 0.77 -5.36
CA ILE A 110 0.42 1.96 -5.24
C ILE A 110 -0.09 2.79 -4.06
N PHE A 111 0.78 3.06 -3.10
CA PHE A 111 0.44 3.84 -1.91
C PHE A 111 0.74 5.32 -2.15
N LEU A 112 -0.31 6.13 -2.25
CA LEU A 112 -0.23 7.57 -2.50
C LEU A 112 -0.53 8.36 -1.21
N PRO A 113 0.18 9.48 -0.96
CA PRO A 113 -0.17 10.39 0.11
C PRO A 113 -1.54 11.06 -0.15
N HIS A 114 -2.23 11.45 0.91
CA HIS A 114 -3.52 12.17 0.79
C HIS A 114 -3.37 13.59 0.24
N GLU A 115 -2.25 14.22 0.55
CA GLU A 115 -1.94 15.59 0.13
C GLU A 115 -0.69 15.59 -0.76
N GLY A 116 -0.69 16.43 -1.80
CA GLY A 116 0.45 16.56 -2.71
C GLY A 116 0.73 15.31 -3.55
N TYR A 117 -0.31 14.57 -3.95
CA TYR A 117 -0.18 13.34 -4.74
C TYR A 117 0.10 13.59 -6.23
N ALA A 118 -0.18 14.78 -6.77
CA ALA A 118 -0.03 15.06 -8.20
C ALA A 118 1.39 14.78 -8.75
N PRO A 119 2.49 15.15 -8.05
CA PRO A 119 3.85 14.80 -8.48
C PRO A 119 4.14 13.30 -8.48
N TYR A 120 3.37 12.48 -7.76
CA TYR A 120 3.54 11.02 -7.74
C TYR A 120 2.81 10.34 -8.89
N MET A 121 1.82 11.01 -9.50
CA MET A 121 1.04 10.44 -10.61
C MET A 121 1.88 10.25 -11.88
N VAL A 122 2.88 11.11 -12.12
CA VAL A 122 3.80 10.95 -13.25
C VAL A 122 4.66 9.70 -13.16
N GLU A 123 4.82 9.15 -11.95
CA GLU A 123 5.63 7.97 -11.67
C GLU A 123 4.82 6.66 -11.71
N VAL A 124 3.50 6.74 -11.85
CA VAL A 124 2.62 5.55 -11.85
C VAL A 124 2.93 4.64 -13.04
N LEU A 125 2.97 5.18 -14.27
CA LEU A 125 3.24 4.37 -15.46
C LEU A 125 4.66 3.79 -15.48
N PRO A 126 5.74 4.57 -15.23
CA PRO A 126 7.08 4.00 -15.13
C PRO A 126 7.19 2.90 -14.08
N THR A 127 6.58 3.08 -12.91
CA THR A 127 6.59 2.05 -11.85
C THR A 127 5.84 0.80 -12.31
N LEU A 128 4.68 0.96 -12.94
CA LEU A 128 3.87 -0.14 -13.48
C LEU A 128 4.63 -0.95 -14.53
N GLU A 129 5.34 -0.30 -15.45
CA GLU A 129 6.16 -0.96 -16.46
C GLU A 129 7.31 -1.77 -15.84
N ARG A 130 7.99 -1.22 -14.83
CA ARG A 130 9.04 -1.94 -14.10
C ARG A 130 8.48 -3.16 -13.39
N VAL A 131 7.33 -3.03 -12.73
CA VAL A 131 6.64 -4.15 -12.06
C VAL A 131 6.19 -5.22 -13.05
N ARG A 132 5.72 -4.83 -14.25
CA ARG A 132 5.40 -5.78 -15.34
C ARG A 132 6.63 -6.58 -15.76
N GLY A 133 7.73 -5.90 -16.08
CA GLY A 133 8.98 -6.55 -16.46
C GLY A 133 9.54 -7.46 -15.35
N MET A 134 9.42 -7.03 -14.09
CA MET A 134 9.76 -7.85 -12.93
C MET A 134 8.93 -9.13 -12.88
N LEU A 135 7.59 -9.03 -12.99
CA LEU A 135 6.70 -10.20 -12.92
C LEU A 135 6.91 -11.16 -14.08
N GLU A 136 7.15 -10.64 -15.29
CA GLU A 136 7.50 -11.45 -16.46
C GLU A 136 8.84 -12.18 -16.25
N GLY A 137 9.86 -11.49 -15.76
CA GLY A 137 11.18 -12.06 -15.51
C GLY A 137 11.22 -13.10 -14.38
N LEU A 138 10.31 -12.99 -13.39
CA LEU A 138 10.18 -13.97 -12.32
C LEU A 138 9.52 -15.27 -12.80
N GLY A 139 8.55 -15.19 -13.72
CA GLY A 139 7.79 -16.35 -14.21
C GLY A 139 6.97 -17.09 -13.13
N ALA A 140 6.92 -16.56 -11.90
CA ALA A 140 6.27 -17.18 -10.76
C ALA A 140 5.39 -16.16 -10.00
N PRO A 141 4.35 -16.62 -9.27
CA PRO A 141 3.59 -15.74 -8.38
C PRO A 141 4.52 -15.12 -7.35
N ILE A 142 4.34 -13.84 -7.02
CA ILE A 142 4.93 -13.26 -5.80
C ILE A 142 3.88 -12.46 -5.06
N LYS A 143 4.13 -12.21 -3.77
CA LYS A 143 3.45 -11.17 -3.01
C LYS A 143 4.50 -10.20 -2.48
N LEU A 144 4.23 -8.91 -2.61
CA LEU A 144 5.08 -7.85 -2.07
C LEU A 144 4.21 -6.89 -1.26
N GLY A 145 4.61 -6.59 -0.03
CA GLY A 145 3.93 -5.60 0.81
C GLY A 145 4.05 -5.90 2.29
N ALA A 146 3.37 -5.12 3.12
CA ALA A 146 3.39 -5.33 4.56
C ALA A 146 2.53 -6.55 4.93
N LYS A 147 3.15 -7.57 5.54
CA LYS A 147 2.43 -8.72 6.11
C LYS A 147 2.82 -8.88 7.57
N LYS A 148 1.81 -8.98 8.45
CA LYS A 148 2.05 -9.37 9.85
C LYS A 148 2.32 -10.87 9.85
N LEU A 149 3.58 -11.23 10.02
CA LEU A 149 4.02 -12.62 10.11
C LEU A 149 4.25 -12.98 11.57
N SER A 150 3.92 -14.22 11.94
CA SER A 150 3.98 -14.72 13.31
C SER A 150 5.15 -15.68 13.55
N PHE A 151 6.08 -15.81 12.61
CA PHE A 151 7.27 -16.63 12.74
C PHE A 151 8.49 -15.80 13.11
N GLU A 152 9.52 -16.49 13.62
CA GLU A 152 10.82 -15.91 13.92
C GLU A 152 11.62 -15.74 12.63
N TRP A 153 12.27 -14.58 12.48
CA TRP A 153 13.21 -14.36 11.37
C TRP A 153 14.47 -15.19 11.57
N GLY A 154 14.99 -15.75 10.49
CA GLY A 154 16.08 -16.73 10.44
C GLY A 154 15.62 -18.18 10.57
N ALA A 155 14.31 -18.44 10.76
CA ALA A 155 13.78 -19.77 10.97
C ALA A 155 13.42 -20.48 9.66
N VAL A 156 13.59 -21.81 9.67
CA VAL A 156 12.96 -22.74 8.74
C VAL A 156 11.79 -23.39 9.48
N VAL A 157 10.57 -23.24 8.97
CA VAL A 157 9.34 -23.76 9.55
C VAL A 157 8.89 -24.97 8.74
N GLY A 158 8.72 -26.12 9.39
CA GLY A 158 8.33 -27.39 8.76
C GLY A 158 9.44 -28.45 8.83
N GLU A 159 9.11 -29.69 8.47
CA GLU A 159 10.06 -30.82 8.52
C GLU A 159 10.95 -30.88 7.27
N GLU A 160 12.28 -30.88 7.49
CA GLU A 160 13.32 -31.15 6.50
C GLU A 160 13.51 -32.66 6.30
N ALA A 161 12.44 -33.34 5.86
CA ALA A 161 12.41 -34.81 5.84
C ALA A 161 12.94 -35.44 4.53
N ASP A 162 12.95 -34.68 3.43
CA ASP A 162 13.33 -35.18 2.11
C ASP A 162 14.49 -34.37 1.49
N GLU A 163 15.18 -35.01 0.54
CA GLU A 163 16.38 -34.45 -0.10
C GLU A 163 16.11 -33.12 -0.81
N GLN A 164 14.93 -32.94 -1.40
CA GLN A 164 14.58 -31.72 -2.13
C GLN A 164 14.40 -30.53 -1.18
N ARG A 165 13.81 -30.76 -0.01
CA ARG A 165 13.69 -29.74 1.05
C ARG A 165 15.04 -29.34 1.60
N ILE A 166 15.90 -30.32 1.89
CA ILE A 166 17.27 -30.07 2.38
C ILE A 166 18.06 -29.23 1.35
N GLN A 167 17.97 -29.60 0.07
CA GLN A 167 18.60 -28.85 -1.02
C GLN A 167 18.06 -27.42 -1.12
N LEU A 168 16.75 -27.21 -0.99
CA LEU A 168 16.16 -25.86 -0.99
C LEU A 168 16.68 -25.02 0.19
N VAL A 169 16.71 -25.58 1.40
CA VAL A 169 17.19 -24.87 2.60
C VAL A 169 18.65 -24.43 2.40
N ALA A 170 19.49 -25.32 1.87
CA ALA A 170 20.88 -24.99 1.53
C ALA A 170 20.96 -23.88 0.48
N ALA A 171 20.21 -23.99 -0.62
CA ALA A 171 20.17 -23.00 -1.68
C ALA A 171 19.71 -21.61 -1.18
N VAL A 172 18.70 -21.55 -0.30
CA VAL A 172 18.24 -20.31 0.33
C VAL A 172 19.35 -19.70 1.20
N ARG A 173 20.00 -20.50 2.06
CA ARG A 173 21.08 -20.00 2.92
C ARG A 173 22.24 -19.45 2.10
N GLU A 174 22.66 -20.16 1.06
CA GLU A 174 23.73 -19.72 0.16
C GLU A 174 23.37 -18.49 -0.67
N ALA A 175 22.11 -18.37 -1.13
CA ALA A 175 21.64 -17.20 -1.88
C ALA A 175 21.56 -15.94 -1.03
N LEU A 176 21.36 -16.10 0.28
CA LEU A 176 21.23 -15.01 1.25
C LEU A 176 22.51 -14.73 2.05
N GLU A 177 23.57 -15.53 1.83
CA GLU A 177 24.85 -15.35 2.53
C GLU A 177 25.44 -13.96 2.23
N GLY A 178 25.77 -13.22 3.29
CA GLY A 178 26.33 -11.87 3.18
C GLY A 178 25.30 -10.77 2.86
N LYS A 179 24.01 -11.09 2.79
CA LYS A 179 22.92 -10.12 2.64
C LYS A 179 22.33 -9.76 4.01
N ASP A 180 21.96 -8.49 4.20
CA ASP A 180 21.37 -8.00 5.45
C ASP A 180 19.83 -8.17 5.52
N TYR A 181 19.30 -9.14 4.78
CA TYR A 181 17.85 -9.40 4.80
C TYR A 181 17.47 -10.23 6.01
N ARG A 182 16.37 -9.87 6.65
CA ARG A 182 15.65 -10.81 7.51
C ARG A 182 14.85 -11.74 6.62
N TRP A 183 15.00 -13.04 6.82
CA TRP A 183 14.33 -14.04 6.00
C TRP A 183 13.71 -15.14 6.85
N ALA A 184 12.71 -15.84 6.33
CA ALA A 184 12.19 -17.07 6.91
C ALA A 184 11.75 -17.98 5.78
N LEU A 185 11.86 -19.30 5.97
CA LEU A 185 11.44 -20.27 4.96
C LEU A 185 10.38 -21.19 5.56
N GLU A 186 9.20 -21.22 4.95
CA GLU A 186 8.14 -22.15 5.32
C GLU A 186 8.10 -23.29 4.31
N LEU A 187 8.42 -24.50 4.77
CA LEU A 187 8.34 -25.72 4.00
C LEU A 187 6.90 -26.21 4.03
N GLY A 188 6.18 -26.01 2.93
CA GLY A 188 4.78 -26.40 2.80
C GLY A 188 4.59 -27.92 2.68
N GLY A 189 3.33 -28.33 2.74
CA GLY A 189 2.93 -29.67 2.32
C GLY A 189 3.08 -29.85 0.81
N GLY A 190 3.40 -31.08 0.36
CA GLY A 190 3.52 -31.38 -1.07
C GLY A 190 4.80 -30.83 -1.70
N ALA A 191 4.66 -30.17 -2.86
CA ALA A 191 5.77 -29.78 -3.73
C ALA A 191 6.18 -28.29 -3.60
N GLU A 192 5.74 -27.59 -2.56
CA GLU A 192 5.84 -26.13 -2.45
C GLU A 192 6.44 -25.66 -1.12
N ALA A 193 7.15 -24.55 -1.16
CA ALA A 193 7.65 -23.78 -0.04
C ALA A 193 7.35 -22.29 -0.25
N SER A 194 7.45 -21.49 0.81
CA SER A 194 7.36 -20.02 0.74
C SER A 194 8.57 -19.41 1.42
N LEU A 195 9.38 -18.69 0.64
CA LEU A 195 10.46 -17.86 1.15
C LEU A 195 9.93 -16.46 1.44
N TYR A 196 10.12 -16.02 2.68
CA TYR A 196 9.78 -14.68 3.14
C TYR A 196 11.05 -13.87 3.31
N LEU A 197 11.08 -12.66 2.75
CA LEU A 197 12.21 -11.74 2.82
C LEU A 197 11.71 -10.37 3.23
N GLN A 198 12.37 -9.74 4.18
CA GLN A 198 12.06 -8.38 4.60
C GLN A 198 13.21 -7.44 4.21
N PHE A 199 12.88 -6.48 3.36
CA PHE A 199 13.77 -5.38 2.98
C PHE A 199 13.77 -4.28 4.06
N GLU A 200 14.77 -3.38 4.03
CA GLU A 200 15.01 -2.35 5.06
C GLU A 200 13.76 -1.49 5.37
N GLU A 201 12.89 -1.25 4.38
CA GLU A 201 11.68 -0.41 4.51
C GLU A 201 10.40 -1.17 4.91
N LYS A 202 10.52 -2.36 5.52
CA LYS A 202 9.40 -3.21 6.01
C LYS A 202 8.53 -3.87 4.94
N SER A 203 8.82 -3.69 3.65
CA SER A 203 8.21 -4.50 2.60
C SER A 203 8.63 -5.95 2.76
N VAL A 204 7.64 -6.84 2.82
CA VAL A 204 7.87 -8.28 2.87
C VAL A 204 7.59 -8.85 1.49
N LEU A 205 8.60 -9.45 0.88
CA LEU A 205 8.46 -10.32 -0.28
C LEU A 205 8.11 -11.73 0.19
N THR A 206 7.06 -12.31 -0.38
CA THR A 206 6.77 -13.73 -0.32
C THR A 206 7.00 -14.32 -1.70
N LEU A 207 8.00 -15.18 -1.80
CA LEU A 207 8.37 -15.92 -2.99
C LEU A 207 7.96 -17.39 -2.81
N PRO A 208 6.86 -17.86 -3.42
CA PRO A 208 6.54 -19.27 -3.50
C PRO A 208 7.57 -19.97 -4.38
N ILE A 209 8.10 -21.08 -3.88
CA ILE A 209 9.14 -21.88 -4.53
C ILE A 209 8.61 -23.30 -4.66
N ARG A 210 8.65 -23.84 -5.88
CA ARG A 210 8.31 -25.24 -6.13
C ARG A 210 9.58 -26.09 -6.10
N TYR A 211 9.60 -27.16 -5.31
CA TYR A 211 10.77 -28.03 -5.21
C TYR A 211 11.16 -28.63 -6.56
N GLY A 212 12.45 -28.85 -6.77
CA GLY A 212 13.00 -29.45 -7.99
C GLY A 212 12.90 -28.59 -9.25
N THR A 213 12.56 -27.30 -9.13
CA THR A 213 12.54 -26.35 -10.25
C THR A 213 13.79 -25.47 -10.25
N GLU A 214 14.09 -24.82 -11.37
CA GLU A 214 15.17 -23.82 -11.43
C GLU A 214 14.97 -22.70 -10.41
N ALA A 215 13.73 -22.32 -10.11
CA ALA A 215 13.41 -21.32 -9.09
C ALA A 215 13.79 -21.76 -7.66
N ALA A 216 13.95 -23.06 -7.42
CA ALA A 216 14.43 -23.60 -6.15
C ALA A 216 15.96 -23.69 -6.07
N SER A 217 16.68 -23.45 -7.16
CA SER A 217 18.15 -23.38 -7.16
C SER A 217 18.63 -22.09 -6.51
N ARG A 218 19.90 -22.08 -6.07
CA ARG A 218 20.56 -20.89 -5.54
C ARG A 218 20.51 -19.73 -6.53
N GLU A 219 20.83 -20.00 -7.79
CA GLU A 219 20.84 -19.01 -8.87
C GLU A 219 19.44 -18.46 -9.15
N GLY A 220 18.42 -19.33 -9.16
CA GLY A 220 17.03 -18.94 -9.36
C GLY A 220 16.50 -18.04 -8.24
N ILE A 221 16.82 -18.37 -6.98
CA ILE A 221 16.47 -17.57 -5.81
C ILE A 221 17.19 -16.22 -5.88
N ALA A 222 18.52 -16.22 -6.06
CA ALA A 222 19.32 -15.00 -6.11
C ALA A 222 18.89 -14.06 -7.26
N ARG A 223 18.57 -14.61 -8.44
CA ARG A 223 18.03 -13.87 -9.57
C ARG A 223 16.69 -13.22 -9.22
N SER A 224 15.79 -13.97 -8.60
CA SER A 224 14.46 -13.49 -8.22
C SER A 224 14.55 -12.34 -7.21
N ILE A 225 15.40 -12.47 -6.21
CA ILE A 225 15.65 -11.43 -5.20
C ILE A 225 16.22 -10.18 -5.86
N SER A 226 17.25 -10.33 -6.70
CA SER A 226 17.91 -9.20 -7.38
C SER A 226 16.96 -8.44 -8.29
N LEU A 227 16.04 -9.15 -8.96
CA LEU A 227 15.04 -8.53 -9.82
C LEU A 227 14.02 -7.70 -9.02
N VAL A 228 13.57 -8.23 -7.87
CA VAL A 228 12.66 -7.50 -6.97
C VAL A 228 13.36 -6.30 -6.32
N GLU A 229 14.57 -6.49 -5.81
CA GLU A 229 15.40 -5.44 -5.20
C GLU A 229 15.61 -4.29 -6.18
N LYS A 230 16.11 -4.60 -7.37
CA LYS A 230 16.30 -3.58 -8.42
C LYS A 230 15.00 -2.85 -8.76
N THR A 231 13.89 -3.57 -8.86
CA THR A 231 12.58 -2.96 -9.16
C THR A 231 12.15 -2.00 -8.06
N ILE A 232 12.40 -2.33 -6.79
CA ILE A 232 12.12 -1.46 -5.65
C ILE A 232 13.04 -0.22 -5.69
N GLU A 233 14.35 -0.40 -5.86
CA GLU A 233 15.34 0.69 -5.93
C GLU A 233 15.07 1.66 -7.08
N ASP A 234 14.67 1.12 -8.23
CA ASP A 234 14.37 1.88 -9.44
C ASP A 234 13.00 2.58 -9.39
N SER A 235 12.17 2.29 -8.39
CA SER A 235 10.82 2.84 -8.25
C SER A 235 10.78 3.94 -7.18
N THR A 236 10.18 5.07 -7.54
CA THR A 236 9.99 6.20 -6.62
C THR A 236 8.74 6.04 -5.74
N LEU A 237 7.79 5.21 -6.18
CA LEU A 237 6.53 4.97 -5.49
C LEU A 237 6.64 3.77 -4.55
N ALA A 238 6.05 3.89 -3.36
CA ALA A 238 5.81 2.73 -2.51
C ALA A 238 4.71 1.87 -3.15
N PHE A 239 5.00 0.60 -3.40
CA PHE A 239 4.03 -0.33 -3.97
C PHE A 239 4.04 -1.71 -3.33
N GLY A 240 2.94 -2.41 -3.50
CA GLY A 240 2.79 -3.83 -3.21
C GLY A 240 2.30 -4.58 -4.44
N VAL A 241 2.50 -5.90 -4.43
CA VAL A 241 1.97 -6.82 -5.44
C VAL A 241 1.18 -7.91 -4.75
N GLN A 242 -0.06 -8.12 -5.17
CA GLN A 242 -0.99 -9.07 -4.58
C GLN A 242 -1.60 -9.98 -5.65
N SER A 243 -2.18 -11.10 -5.20
CA SER A 243 -3.01 -11.93 -6.05
C SER A 243 -4.35 -11.24 -6.29
N ALA A 244 -4.75 -11.09 -7.55
CA ALA A 244 -6.05 -10.54 -7.92
C ALA A 244 -7.22 -11.39 -7.40
N TRP A 245 -6.98 -12.68 -7.19
CA TRP A 245 -7.95 -13.65 -6.68
C TRP A 245 -8.09 -13.66 -5.14
N SER A 246 -7.51 -12.69 -4.41
CA SER A 246 -7.77 -12.60 -2.98
C SER A 246 -9.25 -12.29 -2.74
N ASN A 247 -9.85 -12.92 -1.73
CA ASN A 247 -11.21 -12.59 -1.29
C ASN A 247 -11.37 -11.11 -0.92
N ASP A 248 -10.25 -10.44 -0.59
CA ASP A 248 -10.19 -9.01 -0.29
C ASP A 248 -10.60 -8.12 -1.47
N TYR A 249 -10.59 -8.66 -2.70
CA TYR A 249 -10.92 -7.92 -3.93
C TYR A 249 -12.26 -8.35 -4.55
N CYS A 250 -12.98 -9.27 -3.92
CA CYS A 250 -14.33 -9.64 -4.33
C CYS A 250 -15.29 -8.44 -4.19
N GLY A 251 -15.98 -8.09 -5.29
CA GLY A 251 -16.94 -6.98 -5.31
C GLY A 251 -16.33 -5.59 -5.54
N VAL A 252 -15.02 -5.51 -5.78
CA VAL A 252 -14.38 -4.27 -6.23
C VAL A 252 -14.89 -3.91 -7.63
N THR A 253 -15.31 -2.65 -7.81
CA THR A 253 -15.65 -2.12 -9.13
C THR A 253 -14.39 -1.59 -9.80
N TRP A 254 -14.02 -2.21 -10.91
CA TRP A 254 -12.86 -1.84 -11.73
C TRP A 254 -13.28 -0.89 -12.84
N ARG A 255 -12.42 0.08 -13.11
CA ARG A 255 -12.51 1.00 -14.25
C ARG A 255 -11.51 0.55 -15.30
N LYS A 256 -11.88 0.70 -16.57
CA LYS A 256 -10.96 0.49 -17.69
C LYS A 256 -10.04 1.70 -17.81
N GLY A 257 -8.75 1.46 -18.02
CA GLY A 257 -7.81 2.42 -18.57
C GLY A 257 -8.25 2.89 -19.93
#